data_AF-S7RU72-F1
#
_entry.id   AF-S7RU72-F1
#
_cell.length_a   1.000
_cell.length_b   1.000
_cell.length_c   1.000
_cell.angle_alpha   90.00
_cell.angle_beta   90.00
_cell.angle_gamma   90.00
#
_symmetry.space_group_name_H-M   'P 1'
#
loop_
_entity.id
_entity.type
_entity.pdbx_description
1 polymer ?
#
loop_
_entity_poly.entity_id
_entity_poly.type
_entity_poly.pdbx_seq_one_letter_code
_entity_poly.pdbx_strand_id
1 'polypeptide(L)'
;MKLSFSLTNKSKPAGAAPPLKPPSAFASLDDDVDAAPTASADGKASVNKKLVAQNVGTSKATRKKMEQEQKLDSSVFEYDEVYEKMQEAKARQKLAKEAEAKERKPKYIAGLLQSAATRRLDHLRAEEKMIQREREMEGDEFKDKEAFVTQAYKDQLAEVRRAEEEEKRREEEEKKKNKGLTTGMVHFYRQLLEESEKEHEETIAAVNAEQTQKVAGPSMPNLTISKPADYVPKSDVELAKLASAEGKQVELNDDNQIVDKRELLSAGLNLSLPNTRRLGLKTSTSQKKDANGNDVQVHTAVGTAASRREIDERRRREVLKQMEEERERMAREKEQKEKEATARIAAKRNNEESVQSARERYLARKRQRLEQQSQSSPPPEGS
;
A
#
# COMPACT_ATOMS: atom_id res chain seq x y z
N MET A 1 -33.96 26.12 26.55
CA MET A 1 -33.66 24.90 27.34
C MET A 1 -32.22 24.51 27.07
N LYS A 2 -31.32 24.72 28.03
CA LYS A 2 -29.91 24.35 27.94
C LYS A 2 -29.78 22.97 28.60
N LEU A 3 -29.50 21.94 27.80
CA LEU A 3 -29.37 20.55 28.26
C LEU A 3 -27.88 20.25 28.45
N SER A 4 -27.45 20.21 29.71
CA SER A 4 -26.11 19.79 30.14
C SER A 4 -26.16 18.33 30.59
N PHE A 5 -25.47 17.44 29.88
CA PHE A 5 -25.26 16.06 30.32
C PHE A 5 -23.93 15.95 31.06
N SER A 6 -24.00 15.84 32.39
CA SER A 6 -22.89 15.38 33.24
C SER A 6 -23.07 13.88 33.49
N LEU A 7 -22.21 13.04 32.89
CA LEU A 7 -22.06 11.65 33.35
C LEU A 7 -20.80 11.53 34.19
N THR A 8 -21.03 11.30 35.48
CA THR A 8 -20.05 11.05 36.52
C THR A 8 -19.46 9.64 36.45
N ASN A 9 -18.13 9.59 36.52
CA ASN A 9 -17.27 8.59 37.18
C ASN A 9 -17.45 7.07 36.95
N LYS A 10 -16.37 6.52 36.35
CA LYS A 10 -15.60 5.34 36.79
C LYS A 10 -16.43 4.11 37.22
N SER A 11 -16.65 3.22 36.26
CA SER A 11 -16.76 1.79 36.54
C SER A 11 -15.43 1.28 37.11
N LYS A 12 -15.48 0.70 38.31
CA LYS A 12 -14.42 -0.20 38.80
C LYS A 12 -14.40 -1.43 37.89
N PRO A 13 -13.23 -1.90 37.40
CA PRO A 13 -13.18 -3.20 36.75
C PRO A 13 -13.48 -4.29 37.79
N ALA A 14 -14.38 -5.18 37.43
CA ALA A 14 -14.71 -6.37 38.20
C ALA A 14 -13.46 -7.25 38.38
N GLY A 15 -13.25 -7.72 39.61
CA GLY A 15 -12.32 -8.77 40.06
C GLY A 15 -11.18 -9.18 39.13
N ALA A 16 -9.97 -8.67 39.39
CA ALA A 16 -8.75 -9.34 38.94
C ALA A 16 -8.68 -10.73 39.61
N ALA A 17 -8.70 -11.79 38.80
CA ALA A 17 -8.35 -13.13 39.27
C ALA A 17 -6.91 -13.10 39.83
N PRO A 18 -6.60 -13.86 40.90
CA PRO A 18 -5.23 -13.94 41.41
C PRO A 18 -4.30 -14.46 40.30
N PRO A 19 -3.11 -13.87 40.10
CA PRO A 19 -2.20 -14.35 39.08
C PRO A 19 -1.82 -15.80 39.39
N LEU A 20 -1.97 -16.68 38.41
CA LEU A 20 -1.48 -18.06 38.48
C LEU A 20 0.03 -18.00 38.73
N LYS A 21 0.46 -18.46 39.91
CA LYS A 21 1.88 -18.56 40.24
C LYS A 21 2.53 -19.54 39.25
N PRO A 22 3.57 -19.15 38.49
CA PRO A 22 4.30 -20.09 37.66
C PRO A 22 4.92 -21.18 38.55
N PRO A 23 5.13 -22.40 38.04
CA PRO A 23 5.76 -23.47 38.80
C PRO A 23 7.13 -23.00 39.31
N SER A 24 7.45 -23.36 40.55
CA SER A 24 8.65 -22.98 41.30
C SER A 24 10.00 -23.29 40.63
N ALA A 25 9.99 -23.97 39.48
CA ALA A 25 11.16 -24.24 38.67
C ALA A 25 11.67 -23.04 37.86
N PHE A 26 10.88 -21.96 37.69
CA PHE A 26 11.28 -20.78 36.89
C PHE A 26 11.32 -19.46 37.67
N ALA A 27 10.85 -19.43 38.92
CA ALA A 27 10.77 -18.20 39.72
C ALA A 27 12.06 -17.86 40.51
N SER A 28 13.15 -18.62 40.34
CA SER A 28 14.41 -18.39 41.09
C SER A 28 15.48 -17.61 40.31
N LEU A 29 15.14 -17.00 39.18
CA LEU A 29 16.12 -16.33 38.31
C LEU A 29 15.91 -14.81 38.17
N ASP A 30 14.85 -14.23 38.74
CA ASP A 30 14.47 -12.83 38.47
C ASP A 30 14.12 -12.00 39.71
N ASP A 31 14.69 -12.33 40.88
CA ASP A 31 14.54 -11.47 42.06
C ASP A 31 15.91 -11.28 42.74
N ASP A 32 16.72 -10.42 42.14
CA ASP A 32 17.85 -9.75 42.78
C ASP A 32 17.29 -8.68 43.74
N VAL A 33 16.90 -9.11 44.95
CA VAL A 33 16.72 -8.19 46.08
C VAL A 33 17.39 -8.74 47.34
N ASP A 34 18.31 -7.93 47.84
CA ASP A 34 18.97 -8.00 49.15
C ASP A 34 18.04 -8.52 50.26
N ALA A 35 18.30 -9.73 50.75
CA ALA A 35 17.70 -10.24 51.97
C ALA A 35 18.79 -10.82 52.89
N ALA A 36 19.01 -10.10 54.00
CA ALA A 36 19.96 -10.36 55.07
C ALA A 36 19.94 -11.79 55.65
N PRO A 37 21.04 -12.27 56.25
CA PRO A 37 21.17 -13.65 56.70
C PRO A 37 20.49 -13.83 58.06
N THR A 38 19.24 -14.30 58.08
CA THR A 38 18.66 -14.85 59.30
C THR A 38 18.96 -16.35 59.38
N ALA A 39 19.74 -16.69 60.40
CA ALA A 39 20.18 -18.03 60.71
C ALA A 39 19.02 -18.90 61.18
N SER A 40 18.79 -20.02 60.49
CA SER A 40 18.28 -21.25 61.11
C SER A 40 18.73 -22.45 60.28
N ALA A 41 19.35 -23.38 60.99
CA ALA A 41 20.10 -24.49 60.48
C ALA A 41 19.21 -25.55 59.82
N ASP A 42 19.51 -25.86 58.55
CA ASP A 42 19.25 -27.18 57.97
C ASP A 42 20.35 -27.48 56.94
N GLY A 43 21.26 -28.39 57.31
CA GLY A 43 22.52 -28.71 56.61
C GLY A 43 22.39 -29.31 55.21
N LYS A 44 21.21 -29.26 54.59
CA LYS A 44 20.93 -29.74 53.22
C LYS A 44 20.77 -28.60 52.20
N ALA A 45 20.46 -27.37 52.63
CA ALA A 45 20.30 -26.22 51.73
C ALA A 45 21.65 -25.67 51.21
N SER A 46 22.72 -25.78 52.01
CA SER A 46 24.06 -25.33 51.62
C SER A 46 24.71 -26.22 50.56
N VAL A 47 24.36 -27.50 50.52
CA VAL A 47 24.87 -28.46 49.52
C VAL A 47 24.21 -28.20 48.17
N ASN A 48 22.90 -27.97 48.14
CA ASN A 48 22.19 -27.62 46.92
C ASN A 48 22.63 -26.25 46.36
N LYS A 49 22.90 -25.25 47.22
CA LYS A 49 23.43 -23.94 46.79
C LYS A 49 24.85 -24.03 46.21
N LYS A 50 25.70 -24.93 46.73
CA LYS A 50 27.04 -25.20 46.17
C LYS A 50 27.01 -25.99 44.86
N LEU A 51 26.07 -26.92 44.70
CA LEU A 51 25.87 -27.69 43.47
C LEU A 51 25.27 -26.82 42.35
N VAL A 52 24.35 -25.92 42.68
CA VAL A 52 23.81 -24.94 41.72
C VAL A 52 24.91 -23.96 41.29
N ALA A 53 25.71 -23.42 42.21
CA ALA A 53 26.82 -22.52 41.89
C ALA A 53 27.97 -23.19 41.08
N GLN A 54 28.19 -24.50 41.23
CA GLN A 54 29.19 -25.24 40.44
C GLN A 54 28.74 -25.54 39.00
N ASN A 55 27.43 -25.57 38.73
CA ASN A 55 26.89 -25.90 37.41
C ASN A 55 26.63 -24.67 36.52
N VAL A 56 26.84 -23.44 37.01
CA VAL A 56 26.73 -22.20 36.21
C VAL A 56 28.04 -21.87 35.46
N GLY A 57 29.15 -22.48 35.85
CA GLY A 57 30.41 -22.35 35.12
C GLY A 57 30.36 -23.21 33.86
N THR A 58 30.17 -22.60 32.69
CA THR A 58 30.39 -23.26 31.39
C THR A 58 31.63 -24.15 31.47
N SER A 59 31.48 -25.44 31.18
CA SER A 59 32.58 -26.42 31.23
C SER A 59 33.81 -25.91 30.47
N LYS A 60 35.02 -26.34 30.87
CA LYS A 60 36.27 -25.93 30.19
C LYS A 60 36.24 -26.22 28.68
N ALA A 61 35.53 -27.28 28.27
CA ALA A 61 35.33 -27.62 26.87
C ALA A 61 34.43 -26.60 26.15
N THR A 62 33.33 -26.17 26.77
CA THR A 62 32.46 -25.10 26.23
C THR A 62 33.16 -23.75 26.15
N ARG A 63 33.99 -23.38 27.14
CA ARG A 63 34.77 -22.13 27.07
C ARG A 63 35.76 -22.13 25.91
N LYS A 64 36.47 -23.24 25.69
CA LYS A 64 37.35 -23.37 24.52
C LYS A 64 36.60 -23.27 23.20
N LYS A 65 35.38 -23.82 23.11
CA LYS A 65 34.53 -23.68 21.91
C LYS A 65 34.08 -22.23 21.71
N MET A 66 33.59 -21.56 22.75
CA MET A 66 33.23 -20.14 22.67
C MET A 66 34.43 -19.25 22.31
N GLU A 67 35.62 -19.51 22.86
CA GLU A 67 36.84 -18.79 22.49
C GLU A 67 37.28 -19.06 21.05
N GLN A 68 37.09 -20.29 20.55
CA GLN A 68 37.35 -20.63 19.14
C GLN A 68 36.35 -19.91 18.23
N GLU A 69 35.07 -19.91 18.59
CA GLU A 69 34.00 -19.23 17.87
C GLU A 69 34.22 -17.70 17.86
N GLN A 70 34.56 -17.09 19.01
CA GLN A 70 34.91 -15.66 19.11
C GLN A 70 36.16 -15.28 18.31
N LYS A 71 37.14 -16.17 18.20
CA LYS A 71 38.35 -15.94 17.38
C LYS A 71 38.07 -16.02 15.89
N LEU A 72 37.10 -16.84 15.49
CA LEU A 72 36.65 -16.92 14.11
C LEU A 72 35.81 -15.69 13.75
N ASP A 73 34.95 -15.25 14.66
CA ASP A 73 34.11 -14.07 14.49
C ASP A 73 33.77 -13.45 15.86
N SER A 74 34.20 -12.21 16.07
CA SER A 74 33.96 -11.47 17.32
C SER A 74 32.48 -11.11 17.52
N SER A 75 31.68 -11.08 16.45
CA SER A 75 30.26 -10.69 16.49
C SER A 75 29.32 -11.82 16.91
N VAL A 76 29.81 -13.06 17.04
CA VAL A 76 29.01 -14.27 17.34
C VAL A 76 28.15 -14.14 18.59
N PHE A 77 28.59 -13.35 19.58
CA PHE A 77 27.90 -13.19 20.86
C PHE A 77 27.32 -11.78 21.07
N GLU A 78 27.27 -10.91 20.04
CA GLU A 78 26.78 -9.53 20.13
C GLU A 78 25.24 -9.39 20.00
N TYR A 79 24.49 -10.46 20.27
CA TYR A 79 23.02 -10.46 20.10
C TYR A 79 22.32 -9.36 20.90
N ASP A 80 22.70 -9.17 22.16
CA ASP A 80 22.08 -8.19 23.04
C ASP A 80 22.40 -6.77 22.58
N GLU A 81 23.66 -6.50 22.21
CA GLU A 81 24.08 -5.20 21.70
C GLU A 81 23.36 -4.81 20.39
N VAL A 82 23.17 -5.75 19.48
CA VAL A 82 22.44 -5.52 18.22
C VAL A 82 20.97 -5.23 18.50
N TYR A 83 20.38 -5.95 19.46
CA TYR A 83 18.99 -5.74 19.87
C TYR A 83 18.80 -4.38 20.55
N GLU A 84 19.66 -4.01 21.50
CA GLU A 84 19.66 -2.70 22.14
C GLU A 84 19.77 -1.57 21.12
N LYS A 85 20.72 -1.65 20.17
CA LYS A 85 20.87 -0.67 19.08
C LYS A 85 19.63 -0.60 18.19
N MET A 86 18.99 -1.73 17.88
CA MET A 86 17.74 -1.74 17.12
C MET A 86 16.62 -1.02 17.89
N GLN A 87 16.53 -1.20 19.21
CA GLN A 87 15.55 -0.49 20.03
C GLN A 87 15.84 1.00 20.12
N GLU A 88 17.11 1.39 20.26
CA GLU A 88 17.53 2.79 20.19
C GLU A 88 17.19 3.43 18.85
N ALA A 89 17.45 2.75 17.73
CA ALA A 89 17.12 3.22 16.39
C ALA A 89 15.60 3.42 16.24
N LYS A 90 14.79 2.48 16.73
CA LYS A 90 13.33 2.61 16.77
C LYS A 90 12.87 3.78 17.65
N ALA A 91 13.52 4.01 18.78
CA ALA A 91 13.22 5.15 19.66
C ALA A 91 13.56 6.48 18.98
N ARG A 92 14.71 6.57 18.32
CA ARG A 92 15.12 7.74 17.52
C ARG A 92 14.13 8.03 16.38
N GLN A 93 13.69 7.02 15.65
CA GLN A 93 12.66 7.17 14.61
C GLN A 93 11.34 7.67 15.18
N LYS A 94 10.89 7.17 16.33
CA LYS A 94 9.66 7.65 16.99
C LYS A 94 9.78 9.13 17.38
N LEU A 95 10.90 9.54 17.97
CA LEU A 95 11.15 10.94 18.32
C LEU A 95 11.17 11.84 17.08
N ALA A 96 11.76 11.37 15.97
CA ALA A 96 11.73 12.10 14.70
C ALA A 96 10.30 12.26 14.16
N LYS A 97 9.49 11.19 14.19
CA LYS A 97 8.07 11.24 13.81
C LYS A 97 7.26 12.19 14.70
N GLU A 98 7.54 12.24 15.99
CA GLU A 98 6.89 13.20 16.90
C GLU A 98 7.29 14.66 16.62
N ALA A 99 8.55 14.90 16.27
CA ALA A 99 9.01 16.21 15.83
C ALA A 99 8.31 16.64 14.53
N GLU A 100 8.24 15.75 13.53
CA GLU A 100 7.51 15.99 12.28
C GLU A 100 6.02 16.24 12.56
N ALA A 101 5.41 15.48 13.46
CA ALA A 101 4.00 15.65 13.83
C ALA A 101 3.71 17.02 14.46
N LYS A 102 4.66 17.60 15.20
CA LYS A 102 4.54 18.96 15.77
C LYS A 102 4.65 20.05 14.70
N GLU A 103 5.48 19.85 13.69
CA GLU A 103 5.64 20.79 12.58
C GLU A 103 4.53 20.68 11.53
N ARG A 104 3.86 19.52 11.47
CA ARG A 104 2.85 19.24 10.45
C ARG A 104 1.65 20.16 10.57
N LYS A 105 1.39 20.87 9.48
CA LYS A 105 0.21 21.74 9.34
C LYS A 105 -1.10 20.94 9.48
N PRO A 106 -2.18 21.57 9.97
CA PRO A 106 -3.48 20.92 10.11
C PRO A 106 -3.97 20.33 8.78
N LYS A 107 -4.41 19.07 8.83
CA LYS A 107 -4.73 18.23 7.66
C LYS A 107 -5.73 18.85 6.68
N TYR A 108 -6.70 19.62 7.16
CA TYR A 108 -7.84 20.08 6.36
C TYR A 108 -7.80 21.58 5.99
N ILE A 109 -7.05 22.41 6.71
CA ILE A 109 -7.07 23.87 6.49
C ILE A 109 -6.46 24.23 5.13
N ALA A 110 -5.36 23.58 4.75
CA ALA A 110 -4.73 23.81 3.45
C ALA A 110 -5.69 23.49 2.29
N GLY A 111 -6.38 22.35 2.36
CA GLY A 111 -7.37 21.96 1.35
C GLY A 111 -8.56 22.91 1.28
N LEU A 112 -9.04 23.41 2.43
CA LEU A 112 -10.11 24.40 2.46
C LEU A 112 -9.68 25.71 1.81
N LEU A 113 -8.48 26.22 2.13
CA LEU A 113 -7.93 27.44 1.55
C LEU A 113 -7.71 27.30 0.04
N GLN A 114 -7.19 26.16 -0.41
CA GLN A 114 -7.05 25.86 -1.84
C GLN A 114 -8.42 25.83 -2.52
N SER A 115 -9.42 25.16 -1.96
CA SER A 115 -10.78 25.13 -2.52
C SER A 115 -11.45 26.51 -2.57
N ALA A 116 -11.16 27.38 -1.60
CA ALA A 116 -11.64 28.74 -1.59
C ALA A 116 -10.96 29.58 -2.67
N ALA A 117 -9.65 29.38 -2.88
CA ALA A 117 -8.89 30.03 -3.94
C ALA A 117 -9.37 29.60 -5.34
N THR A 118 -9.57 28.29 -5.58
CA THR A 118 -10.08 27.80 -6.86
C THR A 118 -11.47 28.35 -7.16
N ARG A 119 -12.38 28.37 -6.18
CA ARG A 119 -13.71 28.98 -6.34
C ARG A 119 -13.65 30.48 -6.67
N ARG A 120 -12.68 31.22 -6.12
CA ARG A 120 -12.48 32.63 -6.46
C ARG A 120 -12.02 32.79 -7.90
N LEU A 121 -11.06 31.97 -8.34
CA LEU A 121 -10.62 31.96 -9.75
C LEU A 121 -11.77 31.56 -10.69
N ASP A 122 -12.55 30.55 -10.34
CA ASP A 122 -13.70 30.11 -11.13
C ASP A 122 -14.78 31.19 -11.23
N HIS A 123 -15.01 31.95 -10.16
CA HIS A 123 -15.92 33.10 -10.18
C HIS A 123 -15.45 34.16 -11.17
N LEU A 124 -14.16 34.54 -11.12
CA LEU A 124 -13.58 35.51 -12.04
C LEU A 124 -13.65 35.04 -13.50
N ARG A 125 -13.37 33.75 -13.75
CA ARG A 125 -13.51 33.13 -15.09
C ARG A 125 -14.95 33.17 -15.59
N ALA A 126 -15.91 32.92 -14.70
CA ALA A 126 -17.33 32.94 -15.05
C ALA A 126 -17.79 34.36 -15.40
N GLU A 127 -17.41 35.35 -14.60
CA GLU A 127 -17.69 36.76 -14.86
C GLU A 127 -17.09 37.21 -16.19
N GLU A 128 -15.83 36.83 -16.48
CA GLU A 128 -15.18 37.17 -17.74
C GLU A 128 -15.90 36.54 -18.95
N LYS A 129 -16.25 35.25 -18.87
CA LYS A 129 -17.02 34.57 -19.93
C LYS A 129 -18.41 35.18 -20.10
N MET A 130 -19.04 35.62 -19.02
CA MET A 130 -20.32 36.33 -19.08
C MET A 130 -20.17 37.67 -19.81
N ILE A 131 -19.17 38.47 -19.47
CA ILE A 131 -18.89 39.76 -20.13
C ILE A 131 -18.56 39.56 -21.61
N GLN A 132 -17.77 38.54 -21.96
CA GLN A 132 -17.46 38.20 -23.35
C GLN A 132 -18.74 37.82 -24.11
N ARG A 133 -19.59 36.99 -23.52
CA ARG A 133 -20.87 36.59 -24.11
C ARG A 133 -21.81 37.78 -24.31
N GLU A 134 -21.87 38.70 -23.34
CA GLU A 134 -22.64 39.94 -23.46
C GLU A 134 -22.14 40.80 -24.63
N ARG A 135 -20.83 40.97 -24.78
CA ARG A 135 -20.24 41.71 -25.92
C ARG A 135 -20.49 41.03 -27.26
N GLU A 136 -20.44 39.71 -27.32
CA GLU A 136 -20.77 38.95 -28.53
C GLU A 136 -22.25 39.13 -28.91
N MET A 137 -23.16 39.24 -27.92
CA MET A 137 -24.57 39.51 -28.16
C MET A 137 -24.84 40.96 -28.58
N GLU A 138 -24.12 41.93 -28.01
CA GLU A 138 -24.15 43.34 -28.44
C GLU A 138 -23.54 43.52 -29.85
N GLY A 139 -22.69 42.60 -30.29
CA GLY A 139 -22.26 42.42 -31.67
C GLY A 139 -21.73 43.70 -32.33
N ASP A 140 -22.51 44.25 -33.24
CA ASP A 140 -22.12 45.39 -34.09
C ASP A 140 -22.61 46.73 -33.53
N GLU A 141 -23.44 46.74 -32.48
CA GLU A 141 -24.11 47.93 -31.96
C GLU A 141 -23.16 48.97 -31.36
N PHE A 142 -21.93 48.56 -31.04
CA PHE A 142 -20.91 49.40 -30.40
C PHE A 142 -19.57 49.43 -31.16
N LYS A 143 -19.51 48.91 -32.39
CA LYS A 143 -18.27 48.91 -33.21
C LYS A 143 -17.81 50.32 -33.58
N ASP A 144 -18.74 51.25 -33.77
CA ASP A 144 -18.45 52.64 -34.13
C ASP A 144 -18.08 53.52 -32.92
N LYS A 145 -18.14 52.96 -31.69
CA LYS A 145 -17.81 53.67 -30.46
C LYS A 145 -16.44 53.23 -29.93
N GLU A 146 -15.73 54.17 -29.32
CA GLU A 146 -14.40 53.91 -28.77
C GLU A 146 -14.47 52.95 -27.56
N ALA A 147 -13.65 51.89 -27.59
CA ALA A 147 -13.57 50.90 -26.51
C ALA A 147 -12.48 51.28 -25.50
N PHE A 148 -12.89 51.66 -24.29
CA PHE A 148 -11.96 52.01 -23.21
C PHE A 148 -11.76 50.82 -22.26
N VAL A 149 -10.55 50.27 -22.25
CA VAL A 149 -10.17 49.19 -21.32
C VAL A 149 -9.22 49.75 -20.26
N THR A 150 -9.62 49.67 -19.00
CA THR A 150 -8.79 50.10 -17.86
C THR A 150 -7.57 49.20 -17.69
N GLN A 151 -6.47 49.73 -17.17
CA GLN A 151 -5.26 48.94 -16.90
C GLN A 151 -5.55 47.77 -15.96
N ALA A 152 -6.35 48.01 -14.91
CA ALA A 152 -6.78 46.97 -13.96
C ALA A 152 -7.51 45.80 -14.63
N TYR A 153 -8.33 46.04 -15.65
CA TYR A 153 -9.01 44.97 -16.39
C TYR A 153 -8.03 44.15 -17.25
N LYS A 154 -7.03 44.81 -17.85
CA LYS A 154 -5.96 44.12 -18.58
C LYS A 154 -5.11 43.25 -17.66
N ASP A 155 -4.84 43.74 -16.46
CA ASP A 155 -4.09 43.00 -15.43
C ASP A 155 -4.89 41.80 -14.91
N GLN A 156 -6.20 41.97 -14.65
CA GLN A 156 -7.10 40.87 -14.29
C GLN A 156 -7.17 39.79 -15.38
N LEU A 157 -7.29 40.19 -16.65
CA LEU A 157 -7.30 39.25 -17.78
C LEU A 157 -5.98 38.47 -17.89
N ALA A 158 -4.85 39.16 -17.68
CA ALA A 158 -3.53 38.52 -17.69
C ALA A 158 -3.35 37.56 -16.50
N GLU A 159 -3.87 37.91 -15.32
CA GLU A 159 -3.81 37.08 -14.12
C GLU A 159 -4.67 35.81 -14.26
N VAL A 160 -5.90 35.93 -14.76
CA VAL A 160 -6.77 34.77 -15.05
C VAL A 160 -6.13 33.84 -16.08
N ARG A 161 -5.58 34.38 -17.17
CA ARG A 161 -4.91 33.58 -18.20
C ARG A 161 -3.68 32.85 -17.68
N ARG A 162 -2.84 33.51 -16.88
CA ARG A 162 -1.68 32.87 -16.23
C ARG A 162 -2.11 31.77 -15.27
N ALA A 163 -3.15 32.00 -14.47
CA ALA A 163 -3.67 31.01 -13.54
C ALA A 163 -4.27 29.79 -14.26
N GLU A 164 -4.92 29.97 -15.41
CA GLU A 164 -5.43 28.87 -16.25
C GLU A 164 -4.30 28.03 -16.86
N GLU A 165 -3.24 28.67 -17.38
CA GLU A 165 -2.09 27.96 -17.94
C GLU A 165 -1.33 27.16 -16.86
N GLU A 166 -1.19 27.72 -15.66
CA GLU A 166 -0.57 27.03 -14.52
C GLU A 166 -1.41 25.87 -13.99
N GLU A 167 -2.73 26.04 -13.80
CA GLU A 167 -3.63 24.95 -13.40
C GLU A 167 -3.63 23.83 -14.44
N LYS A 168 -3.68 24.17 -15.74
CA LYS A 168 -3.66 23.19 -16.82
C LYS A 168 -2.35 22.40 -16.85
N ARG A 169 -1.21 23.08 -16.70
CA ARG A 169 0.09 22.42 -16.61
C ARG A 169 0.16 21.48 -15.41
N ARG A 170 -0.33 21.94 -14.25
CA ARG A 170 -0.36 21.13 -13.02
C ARG A 170 -1.26 19.91 -13.16
N GLU A 171 -2.45 20.07 -13.74
CA GLU A 171 -3.38 18.97 -13.99
C GLU A 171 -2.77 17.93 -14.94
N GLU A 172 -2.06 18.35 -15.99
CA GLU A 172 -1.36 17.44 -16.89
C GLU A 172 -0.24 16.66 -16.18
N GLU A 173 0.52 17.30 -15.30
CA GLU A 173 1.55 16.64 -14.49
C GLU A 173 0.94 15.66 -13.47
N GLU A 174 -0.13 16.05 -12.78
CA GLU A 174 -0.87 15.18 -11.86
C GLU A 174 -1.51 14.01 -12.60
N LYS A 175 -2.10 14.23 -13.79
CA LYS A 175 -2.66 13.18 -14.64
C LYS A 175 -1.61 12.20 -15.13
N LYS A 176 -0.40 12.67 -15.45
CA LYS A 176 0.75 11.81 -15.80
C LYS A 176 1.20 10.98 -14.59
N LYS A 177 1.32 11.59 -13.40
CA LYS A 177 1.71 10.91 -12.15
C LYS A 177 0.66 9.88 -11.69
N ASN A 178 -0.62 10.20 -11.85
CA ASN A 178 -1.73 9.34 -11.46
C ASN A 178 -1.99 8.21 -12.49
N LYS A 179 -1.36 8.26 -13.68
CA LYS A 179 -1.50 7.23 -14.71
C LYS A 179 -0.73 5.97 -14.30
N GLY A 180 -1.42 5.06 -13.62
CA GLY A 180 -0.87 3.78 -13.18
C GLY A 180 -0.91 3.57 -11.67
N LEU A 181 -1.33 4.57 -10.89
CA LEU A 181 -1.55 4.39 -9.47
C LEU A 181 -2.87 3.62 -9.27
N THR A 182 -2.75 2.36 -8.85
CA THR A 182 -3.90 1.52 -8.48
C THR A 182 -4.67 2.24 -7.37
N THR A 183 -5.94 2.55 -7.58
CA THR A 183 -6.77 3.27 -6.60
C THR A 183 -7.60 2.26 -5.80
N GLY A 184 -7.55 2.32 -4.47
CA GLY A 184 -8.38 1.47 -3.59
C GLY A 184 -7.62 0.88 -2.38
N MET A 185 -8.26 -0.07 -1.68
CA MET A 185 -7.69 -0.69 -0.46
C MET A 185 -6.36 -1.41 -0.70
N VAL A 186 -6.16 -1.97 -1.89
CA VAL A 186 -4.88 -2.63 -2.27
C VAL A 186 -3.72 -1.64 -2.22
N HIS A 187 -3.93 -0.38 -2.61
CA HIS A 187 -2.89 0.64 -2.54
C HIS A 187 -2.59 1.05 -1.09
N PHE A 188 -3.62 1.14 -0.25
CA PHE A 188 -3.44 1.38 1.17
C PHE A 188 -2.61 0.27 1.84
N TYR A 189 -2.94 -1.01 1.59
CA TYR A 189 -2.17 -2.13 2.14
C TYR A 189 -0.74 -2.16 1.59
N ARG A 190 -0.55 -1.86 0.29
CA ARG A 190 0.78 -1.74 -0.29
C ARG A 190 1.60 -0.64 0.39
N GLN A 191 1.02 0.55 0.56
CA GLN A 191 1.69 1.66 1.22
C GLN A 191 2.02 1.34 2.68
N LEU A 192 1.12 0.68 3.42
CA LEU A 192 1.37 0.24 4.80
C LEU A 192 2.54 -0.73 4.88
N LEU A 193 2.61 -1.69 3.95
CA LEU A 193 3.72 -2.64 3.86
C LEU A 193 5.02 -1.94 3.50
N GLU A 194 5.02 -1.08 2.46
CA GLU A 194 6.18 -0.27 2.05
C GLU A 194 6.69 0.64 3.20
N GLU A 195 5.79 1.23 3.99
CA GLU A 195 6.16 2.04 5.16
C GLU A 195 6.80 1.18 6.25
N SER A 196 6.24 0.00 6.54
CA SER A 196 6.81 -0.94 7.51
C SER A 196 8.17 -1.50 7.08
N GLU A 197 8.36 -1.75 5.78
CA GLU A 197 9.62 -2.20 5.21
C GLU A 197 10.68 -1.09 5.31
N LYS A 198 10.34 0.16 4.96
CA LYS A 198 11.25 1.31 5.10
C LYS A 198 11.69 1.54 6.54
N GLU A 199 10.75 1.52 7.49
CA GLU A 199 11.07 1.64 8.90
C GLU A 199 12.07 0.57 9.33
N HIS A 200 11.87 -0.68 8.87
CA HIS A 200 12.75 -1.78 9.18
C HIS A 200 14.13 -1.63 8.50
N GLU A 201 14.17 -1.29 7.22
CA GLU A 201 15.40 -1.06 6.46
C GLU A 201 16.24 0.05 7.10
N GLU A 202 15.62 1.16 7.50
CA GLU A 202 16.28 2.25 8.21
C GLU A 202 16.84 1.80 9.56
N THR A 203 16.10 0.99 10.33
CA THR A 203 16.62 0.44 11.59
C THR A 203 17.82 -0.46 11.36
N ILE A 204 17.79 -1.33 10.34
CA ILE A 204 18.91 -2.21 9.99
C ILE A 204 20.10 -1.40 9.49
N ALA A 205 19.87 -0.42 8.62
CA ALA A 205 20.90 0.45 8.09
C ALA A 205 21.59 1.26 9.19
N ALA A 206 20.84 1.77 10.17
CA ALA A 206 21.40 2.48 11.32
C ALA A 206 22.29 1.55 12.17
N VAL A 207 21.83 0.32 12.46
CA VAL A 207 22.61 -0.67 13.21
C VAL A 207 23.90 -1.06 12.46
N ASN A 208 23.81 -1.30 11.15
CA ASN A 208 24.96 -1.66 10.31
C ASN A 208 25.96 -0.50 10.16
N ALA A 209 25.47 0.74 10.07
CA ALA A 209 26.31 1.93 10.02
C ALA A 209 27.09 2.15 11.34
N GLU A 210 26.46 1.90 12.48
CA GLU A 210 27.14 1.99 13.78
C GLU A 210 28.15 0.85 13.99
N GLN A 211 27.89 -0.37 13.47
CA GLN A 211 28.85 -1.47 13.50
C GLN A 211 30.08 -1.20 12.64
N THR A 212 29.92 -0.67 11.43
CA THR A 212 31.06 -0.33 10.54
C THR A 212 31.95 0.78 11.10
N GLN A 213 31.41 1.70 11.89
CA GLN A 213 32.19 2.73 12.60
C GLN A 213 33.08 2.16 13.71
N LYS A 214 32.66 1.08 14.38
CA LYS A 214 33.44 0.45 15.47
C LYS A 214 34.63 -0.39 14.98
N VAL A 215 34.66 -0.80 13.71
CA VAL A 215 35.74 -1.62 13.12
C VAL A 215 36.93 -0.75 12.61
N ALA A 216 36.88 0.56 12.79
CA ALA A 216 37.96 1.49 12.42
C ALA A 216 39.15 1.53 13.43
N GLY A 217 39.62 0.36 13.87
CA GLY A 217 40.92 0.19 14.53
C GLY A 217 42.07 0.13 13.52
N PRO A 218 43.36 0.24 13.94
CA PRO A 218 44.48 0.39 13.02
C PRO A 218 44.51 -0.76 12.02
N SER A 219 44.36 -0.40 10.76
CA SER A 219 44.35 -1.28 9.61
C SER A 219 45.58 -2.20 9.62
N MET A 220 45.35 -3.47 9.95
CA MET A 220 46.08 -4.52 9.24
C MET A 220 45.71 -4.38 7.76
N PRO A 221 46.64 -4.58 6.81
CA PRO A 221 46.31 -4.48 5.39
C PRO A 221 45.28 -5.57 5.06
N ASN A 222 44.03 -5.13 4.96
CA ASN A 222 42.93 -5.93 4.50
C ASN A 222 43.29 -6.47 3.12
N LEU A 223 43.48 -7.79 3.01
CA LEU A 223 43.46 -8.52 1.74
C LEU A 223 42.04 -8.57 1.17
N THR A 224 41.28 -7.49 1.31
CA THR A 224 40.07 -7.28 0.52
C THR A 224 40.55 -6.97 -0.89
N ILE A 225 40.46 -7.96 -1.77
CA ILE A 225 40.52 -7.75 -3.22
C ILE A 225 39.37 -6.80 -3.56
N SER A 226 39.64 -5.50 -3.50
CA SER A 226 38.79 -4.50 -4.13
C SER A 226 38.93 -4.73 -5.63
N LYS A 227 37.82 -5.07 -6.28
CA LYS A 227 37.77 -5.23 -7.72
C LYS A 227 38.32 -3.95 -8.36
N PRO A 228 39.41 -4.01 -9.15
CA PRO A 228 40.04 -2.82 -9.73
C PRO A 228 39.02 -2.06 -10.59
N ALA A 229 39.09 -0.73 -10.59
CA ALA A 229 38.13 0.15 -11.23
C ALA A 229 37.97 -0.09 -12.75
N ASP A 230 38.94 -0.76 -13.38
CA ASP A 230 38.98 -1.06 -14.82
C ASP A 230 38.61 -2.52 -15.15
N TYR A 231 37.71 -3.15 -14.37
CA TYR A 231 37.25 -4.51 -14.70
C TYR A 231 36.21 -4.48 -15.82
N VAL A 232 36.65 -4.74 -17.04
CA VAL A 232 35.75 -5.13 -18.14
C VAL A 232 35.42 -6.63 -17.99
N PRO A 233 34.15 -7.01 -17.81
CA PRO A 233 33.79 -8.43 -17.77
C PRO A 233 34.11 -9.07 -19.13
N LYS A 234 35.05 -10.02 -19.14
CA LYS A 234 35.35 -10.83 -20.32
C LYS A 234 34.15 -11.70 -20.67
N SER A 235 33.89 -11.88 -21.96
CA SER A 235 32.82 -12.77 -22.41
C SER A 235 33.12 -14.23 -22.07
N ASP A 236 32.10 -15.05 -21.88
CA ASP A 236 32.22 -16.48 -21.58
C ASP A 236 33.04 -17.24 -22.63
N VAL A 237 33.02 -16.78 -23.89
CA VAL A 237 33.84 -17.30 -24.98
C VAL A 237 35.33 -17.04 -24.76
N GLU A 238 35.69 -15.84 -24.30
CA GLU A 238 37.08 -15.50 -23.98
C GLU A 238 37.57 -16.26 -22.75
N LEU A 239 36.70 -16.44 -21.75
CA LEU A 239 36.99 -17.24 -20.57
C LEU A 239 37.20 -18.71 -20.92
N ALA A 240 36.39 -19.28 -21.81
CA ALA A 240 36.56 -20.64 -22.30
C ALA A 240 37.88 -20.83 -23.06
N LYS A 241 38.28 -19.86 -23.90
CA LYS A 241 39.58 -19.90 -24.61
C LYS A 241 40.76 -19.84 -23.63
N LEU A 242 40.70 -18.98 -22.63
CA LEU A 242 41.73 -18.89 -21.59
C LEU A 242 41.81 -20.19 -20.78
N ALA A 243 40.67 -20.75 -20.39
CA ALA A 243 40.60 -22.02 -19.67
C ALA A 243 41.16 -23.17 -20.52
N SER A 244 40.88 -23.21 -21.83
CA SER A 244 41.46 -24.20 -22.74
C SER A 244 42.97 -24.04 -22.93
N ALA A 245 43.47 -22.80 -22.93
CA ALA A 245 44.91 -22.51 -23.00
C ALA A 245 45.63 -22.92 -21.70
N GLU A 246 44.94 -22.83 -20.56
CA GLU A 246 45.37 -23.37 -19.27
C GLU A 246 45.22 -24.91 -19.17
N GLY A 247 44.72 -25.58 -20.23
CA GLY A 247 44.53 -27.03 -20.27
C GLY A 247 43.29 -27.54 -19.52
N LYS A 248 42.37 -26.65 -19.13
CA LYS A 248 41.08 -27.03 -18.52
C LYS A 248 40.08 -27.34 -19.63
N GLN A 249 39.36 -28.45 -19.49
CA GLN A 249 38.32 -28.84 -20.44
C GLN A 249 37.01 -28.12 -20.11
N VAL A 250 36.66 -27.11 -20.92
CA VAL A 250 35.42 -26.32 -20.80
C VAL A 250 34.60 -26.51 -22.08
N GLU A 251 33.31 -26.82 -21.93
CA GLU A 251 32.37 -26.98 -23.04
C GLU A 251 31.46 -25.75 -23.11
N LEU A 252 31.20 -25.27 -24.32
CA LEU A 252 30.26 -24.18 -24.59
C LEU A 252 28.99 -24.77 -25.19
N ASN A 253 27.83 -24.24 -24.82
CA ASN A 253 26.54 -24.57 -25.43
C ASN A 253 26.32 -23.79 -26.74
N ASP A 254 25.24 -24.09 -27.48
CA ASP A 254 24.88 -23.40 -28.73
C ASP A 254 24.70 -21.87 -28.57
N ASP A 255 24.37 -21.43 -27.35
CA ASP A 255 24.25 -20.01 -26.98
C ASP A 255 25.58 -19.37 -26.52
N ASN A 256 26.72 -20.03 -26.75
CA ASN A 256 28.08 -19.59 -26.35
C ASN A 256 28.28 -19.41 -24.84
N GLN A 257 27.47 -20.08 -24.02
CA GLN A 257 27.58 -20.07 -22.56
C GLN A 257 28.40 -21.26 -22.07
N ILE A 258 29.21 -21.06 -21.03
CA ILE A 258 30.00 -22.13 -20.39
C ILE A 258 29.07 -23.13 -19.69
N VAL A 259 29.23 -24.41 -20.03
CA VAL A 259 28.45 -25.50 -19.45
C VAL A 259 29.23 -26.13 -18.29
N ASP A 260 28.69 -26.07 -17.07
CA ASP A 260 29.26 -26.81 -15.93
C ASP A 260 28.76 -28.27 -15.96
N LYS A 261 29.69 -29.20 -16.16
CA LYS A 261 29.42 -30.65 -16.17
C LYS A 261 28.81 -31.14 -14.86
N ARG A 262 29.06 -30.47 -13.73
CA ARG A 262 28.46 -30.83 -12.42
C ARG A 262 26.97 -30.52 -12.38
N GLU A 263 26.56 -29.39 -12.94
CA GLU A 263 25.15 -29.02 -13.00
C GLU A 263 24.36 -29.98 -13.89
N LEU A 264 24.94 -30.40 -15.02
CA LEU A 264 24.37 -31.46 -15.88
C LEU A 264 24.19 -32.80 -15.15
N LEU A 265 25.11 -33.15 -14.25
CA LEU A 265 25.05 -34.40 -13.48
C LEU A 265 24.07 -34.32 -12.30
N SER A 266 23.81 -33.12 -11.76
CA SER A 266 22.93 -32.92 -10.60
C SER A 266 21.43 -33.10 -10.93
N ALA A 267 21.02 -32.77 -12.16
CA ALA A 267 19.62 -32.83 -12.57
C ALA A 267 19.11 -34.26 -12.87
N GLY A 268 19.98 -35.27 -12.91
CA GLY A 268 19.68 -36.61 -13.45
C GLY A 268 19.74 -37.79 -12.47
N LEU A 269 19.94 -37.59 -11.17
CA LEU A 269 20.09 -38.69 -10.21
C LEU A 269 19.20 -38.52 -8.96
N ASN A 270 17.88 -38.46 -9.16
CA ASN A 270 16.90 -38.64 -8.08
C ASN A 270 16.77 -40.13 -7.69
N LEU A 271 17.86 -40.75 -7.22
CA LEU A 271 17.86 -42.08 -6.58
C LEU A 271 18.07 -41.92 -5.06
N SER A 272 17.27 -41.08 -4.41
CA SER A 272 17.15 -41.09 -2.95
C SER A 272 15.80 -40.52 -2.51
N LEU A 273 14.72 -41.18 -2.92
CA LEU A 273 13.51 -41.23 -2.11
C LEU A 273 13.27 -42.70 -1.71
N PRO A 274 12.82 -42.96 -0.46
CA PRO A 274 12.66 -44.30 0.03
C PRO A 274 11.56 -45.03 -0.74
N ASN A 275 11.87 -46.26 -1.11
CA ASN A 275 11.04 -47.24 -1.81
C ASN A 275 9.69 -47.46 -1.10
N THR A 276 8.66 -46.68 -1.44
CA THR A 276 7.28 -46.95 -1.02
C THR A 276 6.65 -48.00 -1.94
N ARG A 277 7.21 -49.21 -1.95
CA ARG A 277 6.54 -50.42 -2.46
C ARG A 277 5.45 -50.84 -1.48
N ARG A 278 4.34 -50.10 -1.41
CA ARG A 278 3.04 -50.58 -0.92
C ARG A 278 1.93 -49.66 -1.45
N LEU A 279 1.42 -49.93 -2.65
CA LEU A 279 0.02 -49.62 -2.95
C LEU A 279 -0.53 -50.77 -3.81
N GLY A 280 -1.29 -51.64 -3.14
CA GLY A 280 -1.94 -52.77 -3.75
C GLY A 280 -3.10 -52.35 -4.64
N LEU A 281 -3.24 -53.09 -5.74
CA LEU A 281 -4.38 -53.16 -6.62
C LEU A 281 -5.66 -53.39 -5.80
N LYS A 282 -6.60 -52.44 -5.84
CA LYS A 282 -7.98 -52.65 -5.38
C LYS A 282 -8.93 -52.37 -6.54
N THR A 283 -9.46 -53.46 -7.08
CA THR A 283 -10.64 -53.48 -7.95
C THR A 283 -11.88 -53.44 -7.07
N SER A 284 -12.83 -52.54 -7.36
CA SER A 284 -14.23 -52.75 -6.98
C SER A 284 -15.17 -51.86 -7.78
N THR A 285 -15.99 -52.54 -8.57
CA THR A 285 -17.18 -52.16 -9.29
C THR A 285 -18.25 -51.52 -8.40
N SER A 286 -18.98 -50.50 -8.91
CA SER A 286 -20.47 -50.44 -9.03
C SER A 286 -21.09 -49.04 -8.82
N GLN A 287 -21.73 -48.53 -9.90
CA GLN A 287 -23.08 -47.87 -10.02
C GLN A 287 -23.47 -46.72 -9.03
N LYS A 288 -24.17 -45.62 -9.38
CA LYS A 288 -25.02 -45.20 -10.52
C LYS A 288 -25.42 -43.69 -10.35
N LYS A 289 -25.59 -42.97 -11.49
CA LYS A 289 -26.67 -41.99 -11.89
C LYS A 289 -26.94 -40.71 -11.04
N ASP A 290 -27.26 -39.49 -11.54
CA ASP A 290 -28.00 -38.93 -12.71
C ASP A 290 -27.50 -37.48 -13.03
N ALA A 291 -27.28 -37.02 -14.28
CA ALA A 291 -28.17 -36.46 -15.33
C ALA A 291 -28.43 -34.93 -15.28
N ASN A 292 -27.71 -34.14 -16.11
CA ASN A 292 -28.24 -33.26 -17.18
C ASN A 292 -27.20 -32.24 -17.72
N GLY A 293 -27.04 -32.19 -19.06
CA GLY A 293 -26.84 -30.96 -19.83
C GLY A 293 -25.43 -30.61 -20.33
N ASN A 294 -25.10 -31.08 -21.55
CA ASN A 294 -24.25 -30.44 -22.57
C ASN A 294 -22.82 -29.96 -22.20
N ASP A 295 -21.81 -30.80 -22.42
CA ASP A 295 -20.92 -30.71 -23.60
C ASP A 295 -19.90 -31.86 -23.57
N VAL A 296 -19.80 -32.61 -24.66
CA VAL A 296 -18.83 -33.71 -24.78
C VAL A 296 -17.50 -33.10 -25.22
N GLN A 297 -16.66 -32.73 -24.27
CA GLN A 297 -15.25 -32.48 -24.56
C GLN A 297 -14.55 -33.82 -24.72
N VAL A 298 -14.46 -34.26 -25.97
CA VAL A 298 -13.58 -35.34 -26.40
C VAL A 298 -12.15 -34.92 -26.06
N HIS A 299 -11.61 -35.42 -24.95
CA HIS A 299 -10.17 -35.43 -24.75
C HIS A 299 -9.58 -36.44 -25.72
N THR A 300 -9.29 -35.98 -26.94
CA THR A 300 -8.32 -36.67 -27.79
C THR A 300 -7.01 -36.70 -27.03
N ALA A 301 -6.58 -37.90 -26.69
CA ALA A 301 -5.25 -38.16 -26.19
C ALA A 301 -4.25 -37.76 -27.28
N VAL A 302 -3.79 -36.51 -27.26
CA VAL A 302 -2.57 -36.09 -27.95
C VAL A 302 -1.41 -36.37 -27.00
N GLY A 303 -0.61 -37.36 -27.41
CA GLY A 303 0.57 -37.82 -26.70
C GLY A 303 1.49 -36.68 -26.28
N THR A 304 2.12 -36.90 -25.13
CA THR A 304 3.38 -36.36 -24.60
C THR A 304 4.31 -35.56 -25.54
N ALA A 305 3.85 -34.48 -26.17
CA ALA A 305 4.70 -33.54 -26.93
C ALA A 305 4.06 -32.15 -27.18
N ALA A 306 3.01 -31.73 -26.48
CA ALA A 306 2.61 -30.32 -26.50
C ALA A 306 3.68 -29.53 -25.73
N SER A 307 4.46 -28.70 -26.44
CA SER A 307 5.52 -27.91 -25.81
C SER A 307 4.92 -27.02 -24.70
N ARG A 308 5.66 -26.83 -23.61
CA ARG A 308 5.23 -25.97 -22.48
C ARG A 308 4.75 -24.57 -22.93
N ARG A 309 5.31 -24.07 -24.04
CA ARG A 309 4.91 -22.82 -24.69
C ARG A 309 3.46 -22.84 -25.19
N GLU A 310 2.99 -23.94 -25.77
CA GLU A 310 1.62 -24.06 -26.28
C GLU A 310 0.58 -24.12 -25.16
N ILE A 311 0.92 -24.78 -24.04
CA ILE A 311 0.09 -24.81 -22.83
C ILE A 311 -0.02 -23.41 -22.23
N ASP A 312 1.10 -22.69 -22.14
CA ASP A 312 1.14 -21.32 -21.63
C ASP A 312 0.38 -20.34 -22.54
N GLU A 313 0.47 -20.50 -23.87
CA GLU A 313 -0.30 -19.70 -24.83
C GLU A 313 -1.81 -19.95 -24.74
N ARG A 314 -2.24 -21.22 -24.59
CA ARG A 314 -3.64 -21.56 -24.41
C ARG A 314 -4.19 -20.96 -23.11
N ARG A 315 -3.44 -21.09 -22.01
CA ARG A 315 -3.79 -20.48 -20.71
C ARG A 315 -3.85 -18.95 -20.80
N ARG A 316 -2.91 -18.31 -21.51
CA ARG A 316 -2.94 -16.85 -21.73
C ARG A 316 -4.17 -16.41 -22.52
N ARG A 317 -4.58 -17.16 -23.54
CA ARG A 317 -5.81 -16.86 -24.31
C ARG A 317 -7.07 -16.99 -23.46
N GLU A 318 -7.16 -18.00 -22.60
CA GLU A 318 -8.28 -18.13 -21.65
C GLU A 318 -8.34 -16.98 -20.65
N VAL A 319 -7.19 -16.58 -20.08
CA VAL A 319 -7.11 -15.43 -19.16
C VAL A 319 -7.50 -14.12 -19.86
N LEU A 320 -7.03 -13.91 -21.10
CA LEU A 320 -7.40 -12.72 -21.88
C LEU A 320 -8.91 -12.68 -22.16
N LYS A 321 -9.50 -13.83 -22.52
CA LYS A 321 -10.94 -13.93 -22.75
C LYS A 321 -11.75 -13.63 -21.48
N GLN A 322 -11.33 -14.14 -20.32
CA GLN A 322 -11.96 -13.83 -19.03
C GLN A 322 -11.86 -12.33 -18.70
N MET A 323 -10.70 -11.71 -18.95
CA MET A 323 -10.50 -10.27 -18.73
C MET A 323 -11.35 -9.41 -19.68
N GLU A 324 -11.54 -9.84 -20.93
CA GLU A 324 -12.42 -9.16 -21.89
C GLU A 324 -13.89 -9.28 -21.48
N GLU A 325 -14.34 -10.46 -21.08
CA GLU A 325 -15.70 -10.68 -20.56
C GLU A 325 -15.99 -9.84 -19.30
N GLU A 326 -15.03 -9.73 -18.37
CA GLU A 326 -15.17 -8.85 -17.21
C GLU A 326 -15.21 -7.37 -17.59
N ARG A 327 -14.38 -6.94 -18.55
CA ARG A 327 -14.41 -5.55 -19.07
C ARG A 327 -15.74 -5.23 -19.72
N GLU A 328 -16.28 -6.14 -20.53
CA GLU A 328 -17.61 -5.97 -21.14
C GLU A 328 -18.72 -5.91 -20.09
N ARG A 329 -18.66 -6.78 -19.07
CA ARG A 329 -19.62 -6.76 -17.96
C ARG A 329 -19.59 -5.41 -17.22
N MET A 330 -18.40 -4.91 -16.91
CA MET A 330 -18.22 -3.62 -16.25
C MET A 330 -18.65 -2.44 -17.14
N ALA A 331 -18.41 -2.52 -18.45
CA ALA A 331 -18.87 -1.52 -19.40
C ALA A 331 -20.40 -1.46 -19.48
N ARG A 332 -21.07 -2.62 -19.55
CA ARG A 332 -22.54 -2.72 -19.54
C ARG A 332 -23.14 -2.17 -18.24
N GLU A 333 -22.53 -2.48 -17.09
CA GLU A 333 -22.97 -1.95 -15.80
C GLU A 333 -22.82 -0.43 -15.72
N LYS A 334 -21.72 0.13 -16.24
CA LYS A 334 -21.52 1.58 -16.33
C LYS A 334 -22.55 2.23 -17.24
N GLU A 335 -22.80 1.67 -18.42
CA GLU A 335 -23.78 2.18 -19.37
C GLU A 335 -25.20 2.16 -18.77
N GLN A 336 -25.56 1.11 -18.02
CA GLN A 336 -26.82 1.04 -17.28
C GLN A 336 -26.90 2.14 -16.22
N LYS A 337 -25.85 2.35 -15.43
CA LYS A 337 -25.80 3.43 -14.44
C LYS A 337 -25.89 4.83 -15.07
N GLU A 338 -25.26 5.05 -16.21
CA GLU A 338 -25.37 6.29 -16.97
C GLU A 338 -26.78 6.51 -17.52
N LYS A 339 -27.43 5.45 -18.04
CA LYS A 339 -28.84 5.48 -18.46
C LYS A 339 -29.79 5.76 -17.30
N GLU A 340 -29.56 5.17 -16.13
CA GLU A 340 -30.33 5.45 -14.92
C GLU A 340 -30.11 6.88 -14.42
N ALA A 341 -28.88 7.38 -14.45
CA ALA A 341 -28.56 8.76 -14.05
C ALA A 341 -29.20 9.78 -15.00
N THR A 342 -29.11 9.55 -16.31
CA THR A 342 -29.76 10.40 -17.32
C THR A 342 -31.28 10.35 -17.21
N ALA A 343 -31.88 9.17 -16.98
CA ALA A 343 -33.31 9.02 -16.73
C ALA A 343 -33.74 9.74 -15.44
N ARG A 344 -32.94 9.68 -14.37
CA ARG A 344 -33.19 10.40 -13.11
C ARG A 344 -33.12 11.91 -13.30
N ILE A 345 -32.21 12.39 -14.14
CA ILE A 345 -32.12 13.81 -14.49
C ILE A 345 -33.32 14.23 -15.34
N ALA A 346 -33.72 13.42 -16.33
CA ALA A 346 -34.90 13.67 -17.15
C ALA A 346 -36.19 13.69 -16.31
N ALA A 347 -36.36 12.74 -15.39
CA ALA A 347 -37.51 12.68 -14.48
C ALA A 347 -37.56 13.87 -13.48
N LYS A 348 -36.40 14.48 -13.18
CA LYS A 348 -36.32 15.71 -12.37
C LYS A 348 -36.60 16.98 -13.16
N ARG A 349 -36.58 16.94 -14.50
CA ARG A 349 -37.01 18.08 -15.31
C ARG A 349 -38.54 18.13 -15.26
N ASN A 350 -39.09 19.34 -15.04
CA ASN A 350 -40.52 19.55 -15.06
C ASN A 350 -41.04 19.34 -16.49
N ASN A 351 -41.88 18.32 -16.69
CA ASN A 351 -42.56 18.08 -17.97
C ASN A 351 -43.45 19.27 -18.34
N GLU A 352 -43.69 19.52 -19.63
CA GLU A 352 -44.52 20.64 -20.10
C GLU A 352 -45.91 20.66 -19.46
N GLU A 353 -46.50 19.49 -19.23
CA GLU A 353 -47.78 19.31 -18.53
C GLU A 353 -47.74 19.80 -17.07
N SER A 354 -46.61 19.59 -16.37
CA SER A 354 -46.43 20.08 -15.00
C SER A 354 -46.33 21.61 -14.96
N VAL A 355 -45.73 22.22 -15.98
CA VAL A 355 -45.65 23.67 -16.16
C VAL A 355 -47.02 24.25 -16.52
N GLN A 356 -47.78 23.61 -17.40
CA GLN A 356 -49.13 23.99 -17.77
C GLN A 356 -50.09 23.92 -16.57
N SER A 357 -50.07 22.81 -15.81
CA SER A 357 -50.90 22.69 -14.60
C SER A 357 -50.51 23.69 -13.50
N ALA A 358 -49.24 24.07 -13.40
CA ALA A 358 -48.80 25.12 -12.49
C ALA A 358 -49.32 26.49 -12.93
N ARG A 359 -49.30 26.77 -14.24
CA ARG A 359 -49.83 28.00 -14.85
C ARG A 359 -51.34 28.09 -14.69
N GLU A 360 -52.08 27.01 -14.88
CA GLU A 360 -53.53 26.95 -14.65
C GLU A 360 -53.89 27.18 -13.19
N ARG A 361 -53.18 26.54 -12.25
CA ARG A 361 -53.37 26.78 -10.80
C ARG A 361 -53.04 28.22 -10.40
N TYR A 362 -52.07 28.84 -11.05
CA TYR A 362 -51.77 30.26 -10.84
C TYR A 362 -52.88 31.17 -11.37
N LEU A 363 -53.39 30.91 -12.58
CA LEU A 363 -54.49 31.66 -13.16
C LEU A 363 -55.79 31.51 -12.36
N ALA A 364 -56.10 30.31 -11.87
CA ALA A 364 -57.25 30.06 -11.01
C ALA A 364 -57.15 30.84 -9.68
N ARG A 365 -55.98 30.81 -9.02
CA ARG A 365 -55.74 31.61 -7.80
C ARG A 365 -55.85 33.11 -8.07
N LYS A 366 -55.35 33.59 -9.22
CA LYS A 366 -55.46 34.99 -9.61
C LYS A 366 -56.92 35.40 -9.84
N ARG A 367 -57.71 34.55 -10.50
CA ARG A 367 -59.15 34.77 -10.71
C ARG A 367 -59.90 34.82 -9.38
N GLN A 368 -59.69 33.85 -8.50
CA GLN A 368 -60.30 33.85 -7.16
C GLN A 368 -59.92 35.08 -6.34
N ARG A 369 -58.66 35.54 -6.42
CA ARG A 369 -58.23 36.76 -5.71
C ARG A 369 -58.93 38.01 -6.24
N LEU A 370 -59.14 38.11 -7.55
CA LEU A 370 -59.87 39.23 -8.16
C LEU A 370 -61.36 39.19 -7.80
N GLU A 371 -61.97 38.00 -7.79
CA GLU A 371 -63.37 37.82 -7.41
C GLU A 371 -63.60 38.17 -5.93
N GLN A 372 -62.70 37.75 -5.05
CA GLN A 372 -62.71 38.16 -3.64
C GLN A 372 -62.52 39.66 -3.46
N GLN A 373 -61.66 40.31 -4.27
CA GLN A 373 -61.49 41.76 -4.27
C GLN A 373 -62.72 42.50 -4.78
N SER A 374 -63.45 41.95 -5.76
CA SER A 374 -64.72 42.53 -6.22
C SER A 374 -65.88 42.30 -5.26
N GLN A 375 -65.85 41.24 -4.46
CA GLN A 375 -66.86 41.00 -3.42
C GLN A 375 -66.58 41.77 -2.12
N SER A 376 -65.33 42.17 -1.87
CA SER A 376 -64.95 42.96 -0.69
C SER A 376 -65.02 44.48 -0.89
N SER A 377 -65.34 44.97 -2.10
CA SER A 377 -65.66 46.38 -2.30
C SER A 377 -67.09 46.68 -1.84
N PRO A 378 -67.30 47.53 -0.80
CA PRO A 378 -68.65 47.86 -0.32
C PRO A 378 -69.40 48.67 -1.39
N PRO A 379 -70.75 48.57 -1.44
CA PRO A 379 -71.53 49.35 -2.40
C PRO A 379 -71.34 50.85 -2.14
N PRO A 380 -71.34 51.70 -3.18
CA PRO A 380 -71.23 53.13 -3.00
C PRO A 380 -72.42 53.62 -2.17
N GLU A 381 -72.15 54.26 -1.03
CA GLU A 381 -73.16 54.95 -0.23
C GLU A 381 -73.85 55.98 -1.15
N GLY A 382 -75.15 55.76 -1.34
CA GLY A 382 -76.00 56.61 -2.17
C GLY A 382 -76.18 57.99 -1.55
N SER A 383 -76.13 58.99 -2.43
CA SER A 383 -76.56 60.38 -2.20
C SER A 383 -78.06 60.52 -2.03
#